data_AF-H1DG42-F1
#
_entry.id   AF-H1DG42-F1
#
_cell.length_a   1.000
_cell.length_b   1.000
_cell.length_c   1.000
_cell.angle_alpha   90.00
_cell.angle_beta   90.00
_cell.angle_gamma   90.00
#
_symmetry.space_group_name_H-M   'P 1'
#
loop_
_entity.id
_entity.type
_entity.pdbx_description
1 polymer ?
#
loop_
_entity_poly.entity_id
_entity_poly.type
_entity_poly.pdbx_seq_one_letter_code
_entity_poly.pdbx_strand_id
1 'polypeptide(L)'
;MKEAVASGYNELKITVGLFKAGGGQNFFGMMKEIVSRFTWQLPQTLLGFTYANAVNYLSDTQVDYYGGATTVSTPLLSNGQGVALGSFITGGKDLEADPANPLFQHEYGHYLQSQKIGINYLWKVAVPSFLSVLRDRFRSKENKRHKYTSTEQDANSRAIRYFHKRNVLKWYFKQNPIGSENQWDMKNIMDKNGQFTFLFERALDADLMGHRSSEPLSEKGPDNLHQLITF
;
A
#
# COMPACT_ATOMS: atom_id res chain seq x y z
N MET A 1 -16.50 -28.44 -12.98
CA MET A 1 -15.14 -28.83 -13.42
C MET A 1 -14.27 -27.62 -13.80
N LYS A 2 -14.71 -26.73 -14.71
CA LYS A 2 -13.92 -25.54 -15.08
C LYS A 2 -13.57 -24.62 -13.89
N GLU A 3 -14.53 -24.38 -12.99
CA GLU A 3 -14.32 -23.55 -11.79
C GLU A 3 -13.34 -24.18 -10.80
N ALA A 4 -13.40 -25.50 -10.58
CA ALA A 4 -12.47 -26.21 -9.69
C ALA A 4 -11.03 -26.23 -10.22
N VAL A 5 -10.85 -26.39 -11.55
CA VAL A 5 -9.54 -26.34 -12.20
C VAL A 5 -8.95 -24.92 -12.17
N ALA A 6 -9.78 -23.90 -12.43
CA ALA A 6 -9.36 -22.51 -12.33
C ALA A 6 -8.98 -22.13 -10.89
N SER A 7 -9.77 -22.54 -9.91
CA SER A 7 -9.49 -22.34 -8.49
C SER A 7 -8.18 -23.01 -8.06
N GLY A 8 -7.92 -24.26 -8.49
CA GLY A 8 -6.65 -24.95 -8.22
C GLY A 8 -5.44 -24.29 -8.88
N TYR A 9 -5.58 -23.78 -10.11
CA TYR A 9 -4.52 -23.02 -10.77
C TYR A 9 -4.21 -21.70 -10.04
N ASN A 10 -5.25 -21.01 -9.59
CA ASN A 10 -5.09 -19.78 -8.82
C ASN A 10 -4.52 -20.02 -7.42
N GLU A 11 -4.88 -21.11 -6.74
CA GLU A 11 -4.25 -21.51 -5.48
C GLU A 11 -2.73 -21.73 -5.66
N LEU A 12 -2.32 -22.38 -6.77
CA LEU A 12 -0.91 -22.50 -7.11
C LEU A 12 -0.28 -21.13 -7.33
N LYS A 13 -0.95 -20.21 -8.05
CA LYS A 13 -0.45 -18.84 -8.22
C LYS A 13 -0.34 -18.10 -6.87
N ILE A 14 -1.31 -18.22 -5.98
CA ILE A 14 -1.30 -17.62 -4.64
C ILE A 14 -0.13 -18.17 -3.82
N THR A 15 0.10 -19.49 -3.87
CA THR A 15 1.23 -20.17 -3.21
C THR A 15 2.58 -19.70 -3.75
N VAL A 16 2.74 -19.65 -5.08
CA VAL A 16 3.93 -19.08 -5.73
C VAL A 16 4.13 -17.61 -5.33
N GLY A 17 3.04 -16.89 -5.11
CA GLY A 17 3.01 -15.50 -4.64
C GLY A 17 3.81 -15.26 -3.37
N LEU A 18 3.87 -16.24 -2.45
CA LEU A 18 4.69 -16.16 -1.23
C LEU A 18 6.17 -15.92 -1.53
N PHE A 19 6.66 -16.45 -2.67
CA PHE A 19 8.06 -16.41 -3.09
C PHE A 19 8.33 -15.40 -4.20
N LYS A 20 7.30 -14.74 -4.73
CA LYS A 20 7.48 -13.64 -5.69
C LYS A 20 8.07 -12.44 -4.97
N ALA A 21 9.29 -12.08 -5.29
CA ALA A 21 9.91 -10.82 -4.93
C ALA A 21 10.29 -10.07 -6.21
N GLY A 22 10.39 -8.75 -6.18
CA GLY A 22 10.83 -8.04 -7.37
C GLY A 22 10.44 -6.58 -7.42
N GLY A 23 10.88 -5.91 -8.49
CA GLY A 23 10.79 -4.46 -8.63
C GLY A 23 12.16 -3.83 -8.86
N GLY A 24 13.03 -4.44 -9.66
CA GLY A 24 14.37 -3.91 -9.93
C GLY A 24 15.36 -4.01 -8.76
N GLN A 25 15.11 -4.90 -7.80
CA GLN A 25 16.04 -5.17 -6.69
C GLN A 25 17.14 -6.14 -7.13
N ASN A 26 18.31 -6.07 -6.48
CA ASN A 26 19.37 -7.08 -6.63
C ASN A 26 19.01 -8.39 -5.90
N PHE A 27 19.82 -9.44 -6.09
CA PHE A 27 19.60 -10.75 -5.49
C PHE A 27 19.36 -10.70 -3.96
N PHE A 28 20.19 -9.95 -3.24
CA PHE A 28 20.06 -9.82 -1.78
C PHE A 28 18.80 -9.08 -1.36
N GLY A 29 18.36 -8.07 -2.11
CA GLY A 29 17.09 -7.39 -1.89
C GLY A 29 15.92 -8.36 -2.01
N MET A 30 15.89 -9.14 -3.09
CA MET A 30 14.85 -10.16 -3.31
C MET A 30 14.83 -11.19 -2.17
N MET A 31 15.99 -11.70 -1.76
CA MET A 31 16.08 -12.66 -0.65
C MET A 31 15.63 -12.06 0.68
N LYS A 32 16.04 -10.82 0.99
CA LYS A 32 15.61 -10.12 2.20
C LYS A 32 14.09 -9.95 2.22
N GLU A 33 13.49 -9.65 1.06
CA GLU A 33 12.05 -9.53 0.93
C GLU A 33 11.35 -10.88 1.18
N ILE A 34 11.83 -11.97 0.61
CA ILE A 34 11.25 -13.31 0.86
C ILE A 34 11.38 -13.66 2.35
N VAL A 35 12.57 -13.53 2.94
CA VAL A 35 12.80 -13.83 4.37
C VAL A 35 11.90 -12.99 5.27
N SER A 36 11.67 -11.72 4.91
CA SER A 36 10.82 -10.83 5.69
C SER A 36 9.38 -11.32 5.84
N ARG A 37 8.83 -11.97 4.80
CA ARG A 37 7.48 -12.55 4.78
C ARG A 37 7.32 -13.67 5.79
N PHE A 38 8.37 -14.45 5.99
CA PHE A 38 8.39 -15.59 6.93
C PHE A 38 8.95 -15.23 8.30
N THR A 39 9.21 -13.95 8.57
CA THR A 39 9.75 -13.47 9.85
C THR A 39 8.86 -12.37 10.40
N TRP A 40 9.22 -11.09 10.22
CA TRP A 40 8.49 -9.98 10.84
C TRP A 40 7.17 -9.62 10.16
N GLN A 41 6.93 -10.12 8.93
CA GLN A 41 5.64 -9.99 8.25
C GLN A 41 4.77 -11.25 8.32
N LEU A 42 5.19 -12.27 9.07
CA LEU A 42 4.52 -13.57 9.08
C LEU A 42 3.03 -13.50 9.42
N PRO A 43 2.58 -12.73 10.44
CA PRO A 43 1.17 -12.67 10.79
C PRO A 43 0.29 -12.14 9.65
N GLN A 44 0.67 -11.02 9.02
CA GLN A 44 -0.07 -10.47 7.89
C GLN A 44 0.06 -11.30 6.61
N THR A 45 1.20 -11.99 6.42
CA THR A 45 1.39 -12.90 5.28
C THR A 45 0.45 -14.09 5.38
N LEU A 46 0.32 -14.69 6.56
CA LEU A 46 -0.62 -15.79 6.80
C LEU A 46 -2.07 -15.37 6.57
N LEU A 47 -2.46 -14.21 7.08
CA LEU A 47 -3.81 -13.68 6.90
C LEU A 47 -4.11 -13.33 5.44
N GLY A 48 -3.16 -12.70 4.74
CA GLY A 48 -3.28 -12.42 3.30
C GLY A 48 -3.39 -13.69 2.47
N PHE A 49 -2.53 -14.68 2.74
CA PHE A 49 -2.57 -15.98 2.06
C PHE A 49 -3.89 -16.72 2.29
N THR A 50 -4.38 -16.73 3.54
CA THR A 50 -5.64 -17.37 3.90
C THR A 50 -6.83 -16.65 3.26
N TYR A 51 -6.84 -15.31 3.28
CA TYR A 51 -7.89 -14.50 2.67
C TYR A 51 -7.93 -14.66 1.15
N ALA A 52 -6.77 -14.62 0.48
CA ALA A 52 -6.64 -14.84 -0.95
C ALA A 52 -7.20 -16.21 -1.37
N ASN A 53 -6.83 -17.28 -0.65
CA ASN A 53 -7.36 -18.61 -0.92
C ASN A 53 -8.87 -18.70 -0.64
N ALA A 54 -9.34 -18.15 0.49
CA ALA A 54 -10.77 -18.13 0.80
C ALA A 54 -11.59 -17.44 -0.32
N VAL A 55 -11.13 -16.29 -0.81
CA VAL A 55 -11.78 -15.57 -1.92
C VAL A 55 -11.71 -16.37 -3.23
N ASN A 56 -10.58 -17.02 -3.51
CA ASN A 56 -10.41 -17.90 -4.67
C ASN A 56 -11.32 -19.15 -4.63
N TYR A 57 -11.61 -19.68 -3.44
CA TYR A 57 -12.54 -20.80 -3.28
C TYR A 57 -14.01 -20.37 -3.39
N LEU A 58 -14.32 -19.13 -3.00
CA LEU A 58 -15.68 -18.61 -2.97
C LEU A 58 -16.09 -17.88 -4.26
N SER A 59 -15.17 -17.65 -5.20
CA SER A 59 -15.45 -16.86 -6.39
C SER A 59 -14.49 -17.07 -7.57
N ASP A 60 -14.90 -16.60 -8.74
CA ASP A 60 -14.05 -16.53 -9.93
C ASP A 60 -13.00 -15.41 -9.78
N THR A 61 -11.75 -15.80 -9.52
CA THR A 61 -10.66 -14.86 -9.24
C THR A 61 -9.64 -14.80 -10.36
N GLN A 62 -8.95 -13.66 -10.47
CA GLN A 62 -7.73 -13.56 -11.26
C GLN A 62 -6.57 -13.20 -10.35
N VAL A 63 -5.49 -13.98 -10.45
CA VAL A 63 -4.29 -13.81 -9.64
C VAL A 63 -3.17 -13.30 -10.53
N ASP A 64 -2.49 -12.22 -10.19
CA ASP A 64 -1.33 -11.72 -10.94
C ASP A 64 -0.22 -11.21 -10.02
N TYR A 65 0.91 -10.80 -10.58
CA TYR A 65 2.07 -10.37 -9.81
C TYR A 65 2.65 -9.08 -10.34
N TYR A 66 3.06 -8.21 -9.43
CA TYR A 66 3.86 -7.05 -9.77
C TYR A 66 4.75 -6.68 -8.59
N GLY A 67 6.05 -6.48 -8.84
CA GLY A 67 6.96 -5.93 -7.83
C GLY A 67 6.99 -6.68 -6.49
N GLY A 68 6.78 -7.99 -6.51
CA GLY A 68 6.70 -8.83 -5.30
C GLY A 68 5.29 -8.94 -4.71
N ALA A 69 4.37 -8.02 -5.01
CA ALA A 69 2.97 -8.18 -4.63
C ALA A 69 2.27 -9.24 -5.50
N THR A 70 1.30 -9.93 -4.90
CA THR A 70 0.37 -10.86 -5.55
C THR A 70 -1.02 -10.25 -5.50
N THR A 71 -1.58 -9.88 -6.65
CA THR A 71 -2.94 -9.35 -6.74
C THR A 71 -3.94 -10.47 -6.88
N VAL A 72 -5.11 -10.34 -6.27
CA VAL A 72 -6.24 -11.27 -6.37
C VAL A 72 -7.50 -10.44 -6.61
N SER A 73 -7.94 -10.36 -7.86
CA SER A 73 -9.20 -9.69 -8.21
C SER A 73 -10.38 -10.64 -8.03
N THR A 74 -11.52 -10.14 -7.56
CA THR A 74 -12.70 -10.96 -7.27
C THR A 74 -14.02 -10.21 -7.51
N PRO A 75 -15.10 -10.91 -7.95
CA PRO A 75 -16.47 -10.38 -7.94
C PRO A 75 -17.03 -10.14 -6.53
N LEU A 76 -16.42 -10.70 -5.48
CA LEU A 76 -16.95 -10.57 -4.12
C LEU A 76 -16.78 -9.18 -3.55
N LEU A 77 -15.88 -8.36 -4.11
CA LEU A 77 -15.62 -6.99 -3.75
C LEU A 77 -16.15 -6.05 -4.83
N SER A 78 -16.67 -4.89 -4.43
CA SER A 78 -17.09 -3.86 -5.38
C SER A 78 -15.87 -3.21 -6.04
N ASN A 79 -16.05 -2.65 -7.23
CA ASN A 79 -14.99 -1.89 -7.88
C ASN A 79 -14.51 -0.73 -6.99
N GLY A 80 -13.20 -0.52 -6.96
CA GLY A 80 -12.55 0.45 -6.09
C GLY A 80 -12.43 0.03 -4.61
N GLN A 81 -12.79 -1.21 -4.25
CA GLN A 81 -12.50 -1.79 -2.94
C GLN A 81 -11.28 -2.71 -3.02
N GLY A 82 -10.38 -2.57 -2.07
CA GLY A 82 -9.17 -3.38 -1.96
C GLY A 82 -8.71 -3.52 -0.52
N VAL A 83 -7.81 -4.48 -0.29
CA VAL A 83 -7.05 -4.59 0.94
C VAL A 83 -5.70 -5.25 0.66
N ALA A 84 -4.63 -4.65 1.18
CA ALA A 84 -3.31 -5.27 1.23
C ALA A 84 -3.04 -5.93 2.58
N LEU A 85 -2.76 -7.24 2.54
CA LEU A 85 -2.39 -8.07 3.69
C LEU A 85 -1.03 -8.74 3.41
N GLY A 86 0.04 -8.12 3.90
CA GLY A 86 1.40 -8.53 3.55
C GLY A 86 1.64 -8.37 2.06
N SER A 87 2.16 -9.41 1.40
CA SER A 87 2.38 -9.44 -0.04
C SER A 87 1.13 -9.68 -0.89
N PHE A 88 -0.04 -9.89 -0.29
CA PHE A 88 -1.29 -10.16 -1.02
C PHE A 88 -2.16 -8.91 -1.06
N ILE A 89 -2.58 -8.54 -2.26
CA ILE A 89 -3.50 -7.42 -2.52
C ILE A 89 -4.78 -8.01 -3.11
N THR A 90 -5.87 -8.01 -2.35
CA THR A 90 -7.15 -8.54 -2.82
C THR A 90 -8.11 -7.39 -3.08
N GLY A 91 -8.78 -7.37 -4.23
CA GLY A 91 -9.65 -6.26 -4.61
C GLY A 91 -10.78 -6.64 -5.55
N GLY A 92 -11.60 -5.66 -5.91
CA GLY A 92 -12.67 -5.80 -6.91
C GLY A 92 -12.16 -6.23 -8.28
N LYS A 93 -13.06 -6.46 -9.24
CA LYS A 93 -12.71 -6.90 -10.60
C LYS A 93 -11.85 -5.92 -11.38
N ASP A 94 -11.87 -4.64 -10.97
CA ASP A 94 -11.06 -3.58 -11.54
C ASP A 94 -9.64 -3.53 -10.97
N LEU A 95 -9.27 -4.42 -10.03
CA LEU A 95 -7.90 -4.54 -9.56
C LEU A 95 -7.04 -5.26 -10.61
N GLU A 96 -6.00 -4.59 -11.09
CA GLU A 96 -5.03 -5.13 -12.02
C GLU A 96 -3.61 -4.90 -11.48
N ALA A 97 -2.68 -5.84 -11.71
CA ALA A 97 -1.27 -5.71 -11.35
C ALA A 97 -0.51 -4.71 -12.24
N ASP A 98 -1.06 -3.51 -12.43
CA ASP A 98 -0.60 -2.48 -13.35
C ASP A 98 -0.28 -1.18 -12.59
N PRO A 99 0.94 -0.64 -12.70
CA PRO A 99 1.27 0.70 -12.20
C PRO A 99 0.37 1.83 -12.68
N ALA A 100 -0.41 1.68 -13.75
CA ALA A 100 -1.39 2.67 -14.19
C ALA A 100 -2.74 2.55 -13.47
N ASN A 101 -2.99 1.45 -12.76
CA ASN A 101 -4.24 1.20 -12.05
C ASN A 101 -4.24 1.94 -10.69
N PRO A 102 -5.17 2.90 -10.45
CA PRO A 102 -5.16 3.71 -9.23
C PRO A 102 -5.41 2.92 -7.95
N LEU A 103 -6.28 1.91 -8.00
CA LEU A 103 -6.58 1.05 -6.86
C LEU A 103 -5.34 0.23 -6.50
N PHE A 104 -4.70 -0.37 -7.51
CA PHE A 104 -3.46 -1.09 -7.31
C PHE A 104 -2.36 -0.22 -6.70
N GLN A 105 -2.14 0.99 -7.24
CA GLN A 105 -1.14 1.90 -6.69
C GLN A 105 -1.34 2.19 -5.19
N HIS A 106 -2.59 2.44 -4.78
CA HIS A 106 -2.95 2.69 -3.39
C HIS A 106 -2.65 1.48 -2.50
N GLU A 107 -3.18 0.30 -2.86
CA GLU A 107 -2.97 -0.94 -2.11
C GLU A 107 -1.49 -1.37 -2.11
N TYR A 108 -0.75 -1.05 -3.17
CA TYR A 108 0.69 -1.27 -3.22
C TYR A 108 1.42 -0.43 -2.17
N GLY A 109 0.94 0.78 -1.91
CA GLY A 109 1.39 1.62 -0.80
C GLY A 109 1.25 0.92 0.56
N HIS A 110 0.11 0.28 0.78
CA HIS A 110 -0.16 -0.53 1.98
C HIS A 110 0.71 -1.80 2.06
N TYR A 111 0.99 -2.46 0.93
CA TYR A 111 2.00 -3.52 0.86
C TYR A 111 3.39 -3.01 1.30
N LEU A 112 3.84 -1.85 0.80
CA LEU A 112 5.12 -1.24 1.22
C LEU A 112 5.12 -0.84 2.70
N GLN A 113 3.99 -0.40 3.25
CA GLN A 113 3.83 -0.18 4.69
C GLN A 113 4.00 -1.48 5.47
N SER A 114 3.37 -2.56 5.03
CA SER A 114 3.45 -3.87 5.69
C SER A 114 4.90 -4.38 5.75
N GLN A 115 5.69 -4.13 4.71
CA GLN A 115 7.11 -4.47 4.66
C GLN A 115 7.94 -3.72 5.71
N LYS A 116 7.68 -2.42 5.91
CA LYS A 116 8.40 -1.57 6.87
C LYS A 116 7.94 -1.79 8.31
N ILE A 117 6.65 -1.94 8.55
CA ILE A 117 6.04 -1.95 9.89
C ILE A 117 6.06 -3.36 10.51
N GLY A 118 5.98 -4.42 9.69
CA GLY A 118 5.94 -5.79 10.20
C GLY A 118 4.68 -6.08 11.01
N ILE A 119 4.83 -6.76 12.14
CA ILE A 119 3.72 -7.27 12.98
C ILE A 119 2.70 -6.19 13.38
N ASN A 120 3.15 -4.95 13.58
CA ASN A 120 2.29 -3.84 14.01
C ASN A 120 1.35 -3.34 12.89
N TYR A 121 1.59 -3.74 11.64
CA TYR A 121 0.76 -3.37 10.49
C TYR A 121 -0.67 -3.88 10.65
N LEU A 122 -0.83 -5.08 11.22
CA LEU A 122 -2.14 -5.72 11.33
C LEU A 122 -3.11 -4.85 12.15
N TRP A 123 -2.67 -4.41 13.32
CA TRP A 123 -3.49 -3.65 14.26
C TRP A 123 -3.64 -2.18 13.89
N LYS A 124 -2.61 -1.59 13.25
CA LYS A 124 -2.59 -0.16 12.93
C LYS A 124 -3.21 0.18 11.57
N VAL A 125 -3.22 -0.77 10.63
CA VAL A 125 -3.59 -0.53 9.23
C VAL A 125 -4.60 -1.56 8.75
N ALA A 126 -4.21 -2.84 8.71
CA ALA A 126 -4.99 -3.87 8.03
C ALA A 126 -6.40 -4.06 8.60
N VAL A 127 -6.53 -4.16 9.93
CA VAL A 127 -7.83 -4.36 10.59
C VAL A 127 -8.74 -3.14 10.40
N PRO A 128 -8.30 -1.89 10.64
CA PRO A 128 -9.10 -0.70 10.32
C PRO A 128 -9.55 -0.62 8.85
N SER A 129 -8.65 -0.84 7.88
CA SER A 129 -8.99 -0.77 6.45
C SER A 129 -9.96 -1.87 6.05
N PHE A 130 -9.74 -3.11 6.51
CA PHE A 130 -10.65 -4.23 6.26
C PHE A 130 -12.04 -4.02 6.88
N LEU A 131 -12.10 -3.54 8.13
CA LEU A 131 -13.37 -3.19 8.78
C LEU A 131 -14.09 -2.05 8.05
N SER A 132 -13.36 -1.08 7.49
CA SER A 132 -13.96 -0.04 6.66
C SER A 132 -14.58 -0.63 5.39
N VAL A 133 -13.87 -1.51 4.67
CA VAL A 133 -14.39 -2.19 3.47
C VAL A 133 -15.66 -2.99 3.80
N LEU A 134 -15.64 -3.77 4.89
CA LEU A 134 -16.82 -4.52 5.34
C LEU A 134 -17.97 -3.59 5.72
N ARG A 135 -17.71 -2.53 6.49
CA ARG A 135 -18.73 -1.56 6.89
C ARG A 135 -19.35 -0.85 5.69
N ASP A 136 -18.54 -0.48 4.72
CA ASP A 136 -18.96 0.26 3.52
C ASP A 136 -19.78 -0.63 2.56
N ARG A 137 -19.66 -1.96 2.65
CA ARG A 137 -20.58 -2.91 1.99
C ARG A 137 -22.01 -2.79 2.53
N PHE A 138 -22.18 -2.38 3.79
CA PHE A 138 -23.47 -2.38 4.49
C PHE A 138 -24.01 -0.95 4.81
N ARG A 139 -23.36 0.13 4.38
CA ARG A 139 -23.83 1.53 4.59
C ARG A 139 -23.88 2.36 3.31
N SER A 140 -24.82 3.31 3.28
CA SER A 140 -24.87 4.38 2.26
C SER A 140 -23.69 5.36 2.40
N LYS A 141 -23.30 5.94 1.27
CA LYS A 141 -22.05 6.61 0.86
C LYS A 141 -21.56 7.84 1.66
N GLU A 142 -21.98 8.03 2.91
CA GLU A 142 -21.78 9.29 3.61
C GLU A 142 -20.61 9.23 4.62
N ASN A 143 -19.68 10.18 4.50
CA ASN A 143 -18.40 10.36 5.21
C ASN A 143 -17.16 9.55 4.73
N LYS A 144 -16.72 9.85 3.50
CA LYS A 144 -15.42 9.44 2.94
C LYS A 144 -14.22 10.24 3.49
N ARG A 145 -14.08 10.31 4.82
CA ARG A 145 -12.91 10.92 5.47
C ARG A 145 -11.72 9.95 5.63
N HIS A 146 -11.92 8.65 5.37
CA HIS A 146 -10.90 7.60 5.52
C HIS A 146 -9.62 7.89 4.74
N LYS A 147 -9.74 8.29 3.47
CA LYS A 147 -8.62 8.61 2.56
C LYS A 147 -7.72 9.76 3.03
N TYR A 148 -8.13 10.54 4.04
CA TYR A 148 -7.34 11.62 4.61
C TYR A 148 -6.71 11.26 5.95
N THR A 149 -6.84 10.02 6.41
CA THR A 149 -6.10 9.56 7.59
C THR A 149 -4.61 9.48 7.27
N SER A 150 -3.78 9.69 8.29
CA SER A 150 -2.32 9.57 8.20
C SER A 150 -1.87 8.26 7.56
N THR A 151 -2.46 7.15 7.99
CA THR A 151 -2.17 5.82 7.48
C THR A 151 -2.37 5.68 5.97
N GLU A 152 -3.47 6.23 5.43
CA GLU A 152 -3.80 6.14 3.99
C GLU A 152 -2.91 7.07 3.15
N GLN A 153 -2.57 8.24 3.70
CA GLN A 153 -1.67 9.18 3.04
C GLN A 153 -0.20 8.70 3.06
N ASP A 154 0.25 8.02 4.12
CA ASP A 154 1.56 7.36 4.16
C ASP A 154 1.64 6.24 3.11
N ALA A 155 0.58 5.45 2.95
CA ALA A 155 0.50 4.44 1.89
C ALA A 155 0.64 5.09 0.50
N ASN A 156 -0.15 6.14 0.26
CA ASN A 156 -0.11 6.91 -0.99
C ASN A 156 1.29 7.49 -1.27
N SER A 157 1.92 8.07 -0.25
CA SER A 157 3.27 8.66 -0.37
C SER A 157 4.31 7.61 -0.74
N ARG A 158 4.24 6.41 -0.14
CA ARG A 158 5.15 5.30 -0.45
C ARG A 158 4.98 4.79 -1.85
N ALA A 159 3.73 4.66 -2.30
CA ALA A 159 3.43 4.27 -3.67
C ALA A 159 4.00 5.27 -4.66
N ILE A 160 3.75 6.57 -4.48
CA ILE A 160 4.33 7.64 -5.31
C ILE A 160 5.85 7.49 -5.39
N ARG A 161 6.53 7.37 -4.24
CA ARG A 161 7.99 7.23 -4.18
C ARG A 161 8.47 5.99 -4.93
N TYR A 162 7.78 4.87 -4.77
CA TYR A 162 8.14 3.59 -5.36
C TYR A 162 8.01 3.60 -6.88
N PHE A 163 6.87 4.06 -7.40
CA PHE A 163 6.59 4.08 -8.85
C PHE A 163 7.33 5.21 -9.57
N HIS A 164 7.57 6.35 -8.91
CA HIS A 164 8.38 7.45 -9.46
C HIS A 164 9.82 7.00 -9.70
N LYS A 165 10.45 6.35 -8.71
CA LYS A 165 11.82 5.81 -8.84
C LYS A 165 11.97 4.78 -9.98
N ARG A 166 10.86 4.25 -10.48
CA ARG A 166 10.81 3.27 -11.58
C ARG A 166 10.33 3.86 -12.90
N ASN A 167 10.08 5.17 -12.94
CA ASN A 167 9.60 5.88 -14.14
C ASN A 167 8.29 5.31 -14.71
N VAL A 168 7.40 4.84 -13.84
CA VAL A 168 6.09 4.27 -14.23
C VAL A 168 4.91 4.92 -13.49
N LEU A 169 5.16 6.04 -12.80
CA LEU A 169 4.15 6.72 -12.00
C LEU A 169 3.08 7.37 -12.89
N LYS A 170 1.82 7.00 -12.67
CA LYS A 170 0.62 7.67 -13.19
C LYS A 170 -0.34 7.93 -12.03
N TRP A 171 -0.15 9.02 -11.29
CA TRP A 171 -0.84 9.24 -10.01
C TRP A 171 -2.15 10.03 -10.15
N TYR A 172 -3.19 9.63 -9.42
CA TYR A 172 -4.52 10.24 -9.43
C TYR A 172 -4.90 10.81 -8.06
N PHE A 173 -4.47 12.04 -7.75
CA PHE A 173 -4.68 12.69 -6.43
C PHE A 173 -6.14 12.77 -5.97
N LYS A 174 -7.11 12.82 -6.90
CA LYS A 174 -8.53 12.84 -6.55
C LYS A 174 -8.98 11.52 -5.91
N GLN A 175 -8.40 10.40 -6.36
CA GLN A 175 -8.69 9.05 -5.86
C GLN A 175 -7.81 8.74 -4.65
N ASN A 176 -6.51 9.05 -4.75
CA ASN A 176 -5.48 8.74 -3.76
C ASN A 176 -4.80 10.04 -3.27
N PRO A 177 -5.46 10.80 -2.37
CA PRO A 177 -4.95 12.10 -1.93
C PRO A 177 -3.76 11.97 -0.96
N ILE A 178 -2.94 13.02 -0.92
CA ILE A 178 -1.91 13.26 0.09
C ILE A 178 -2.16 14.68 0.63
N GLY A 179 -2.05 14.85 1.94
CA GLY A 179 -2.42 16.08 2.65
C GLY A 179 -3.92 16.36 2.70
N SER A 180 -4.28 17.58 3.10
CA SER A 180 -5.69 18.01 3.14
C SER A 180 -6.22 18.30 1.73
N GLU A 181 -7.56 18.31 1.56
CA GLU A 181 -8.22 18.34 0.25
C GLU A 181 -7.60 19.38 -0.70
N ASN A 182 -7.19 18.95 -1.89
CA ASN A 182 -6.70 19.79 -3.00
C ASN A 182 -5.39 20.58 -2.76
N GLN A 183 -4.62 20.28 -1.71
CA GLN A 183 -3.37 21.01 -1.43
C GLN A 183 -2.13 20.45 -2.13
N TRP A 184 -2.14 19.17 -2.50
CA TRP A 184 -0.96 18.50 -3.05
C TRP A 184 -1.20 17.98 -4.46
N ASP A 185 -0.29 18.32 -5.36
CA ASP A 185 -0.13 17.75 -6.69
C ASP A 185 1.36 17.43 -6.95
N MET A 186 1.67 16.89 -8.14
CA MET A 186 3.06 16.59 -8.51
C MET A 186 3.98 17.82 -8.44
N LYS A 187 3.46 19.04 -8.64
CA LYS A 187 4.26 20.27 -8.64
C LYS A 187 4.68 20.68 -7.23
N ASN A 188 3.88 20.32 -6.22
CA ASN A 188 4.15 20.63 -4.82
C ASN A 188 4.99 19.55 -4.09
N ILE A 189 4.98 18.31 -4.59
CA ILE A 189 5.82 17.22 -4.03
C ILE A 189 7.18 17.09 -4.71
N MET A 190 7.38 17.69 -5.89
CA MET A 190 8.64 17.65 -6.64
C MET A 190 9.30 19.03 -6.65
N ASP A 191 10.61 19.07 -6.46
CA ASP A 191 11.40 20.28 -6.70
C ASP A 191 11.67 20.49 -8.20
N LYS A 192 12.28 21.63 -8.53
CA LYS A 192 12.66 21.99 -9.90
C LYS A 192 13.63 21.02 -10.59
N ASN A 193 14.29 20.14 -9.81
CA ASN A 193 15.25 19.15 -10.31
C ASN A 193 14.62 17.77 -10.46
N GLY A 194 13.31 17.63 -10.24
CA GLY A 194 12.62 16.34 -10.26
C GLY A 194 12.99 15.45 -9.08
N GLN A 195 13.39 16.03 -7.94
CA GLN A 195 13.55 15.32 -6.66
C GLN A 195 12.34 15.57 -5.77
N PHE A 196 12.07 14.66 -4.82
CA PHE A 196 11.02 14.89 -3.84
C PHE A 196 11.38 16.05 -2.90
N THR A 197 10.40 16.90 -2.61
CA THR A 197 10.59 18.00 -1.67
C THR A 197 10.83 17.47 -0.25
N PHE A 198 11.54 18.26 0.56
CA PHE A 198 11.77 17.93 1.97
C PHE A 198 10.47 17.69 2.74
N LEU A 199 9.42 18.46 2.45
CA LEU A 199 8.11 18.31 3.10
C LEU A 199 7.47 16.95 2.78
N PHE A 200 7.58 16.49 1.53
CA PHE A 200 7.08 15.17 1.12
C PHE A 200 7.87 14.03 1.78
N GLU A 201 9.20 14.12 1.78
CA GLU A 201 10.05 13.13 2.46
C GLU A 201 9.83 13.13 3.99
N ARG A 202 9.52 14.27 4.60
CA ARG A 202 9.16 14.35 6.02
C ARG A 202 7.81 13.73 6.33
N ALA A 203 6.82 13.87 5.45
CA ALA A 203 5.51 13.23 5.60
C ALA A 203 5.61 11.69 5.60
N LEU A 204 6.58 11.13 4.86
CA LEU A 204 6.88 9.69 4.85
C LEU A 204 7.47 9.15 6.18
N ASP A 205 8.12 10.01 6.96
CA ASP A 205 8.84 9.61 8.18
C ASP A 205 8.12 10.01 9.49
N ALA A 206 7.39 11.13 9.50
CA ALA A 206 6.74 11.65 10.71
C ALA A 206 5.58 10.79 11.22
N ASP A 207 4.81 10.16 10.32
CA ASP A 207 3.65 9.35 10.70
C ASP A 207 4.02 7.95 11.26
N LEU A 208 5.27 7.52 11.07
CA LEU A 208 5.77 6.26 11.63
C LEU A 208 6.14 6.35 13.12
N MET A 209 6.31 7.55 13.68
CA MET A 209 6.76 7.73 15.07
C MET A 209 5.72 8.31 16.03
N GLY A 210 4.46 8.45 15.63
CA GLY A 210 3.39 8.83 16.55
C GLY A 210 3.48 10.27 17.07
N HIS A 211 4.28 11.13 16.45
CA HIS A 211 4.23 12.56 16.72
C HIS A 211 3.04 13.18 15.98
N ARG A 212 1.94 13.35 16.70
CA ARG A 212 0.94 14.38 16.39
C ARG A 212 1.65 15.73 16.39
N SER A 213 2.07 16.24 15.23
CA SER A 213 2.23 17.67 15.07
C SER A 213 0.93 18.21 14.50
N SER A 214 0.13 18.85 15.36
CA SER A 214 -1.01 19.69 14.97
C SER A 214 -0.58 21.00 14.31
N GLU A 215 0.67 21.10 13.85
CA GLU A 215 1.17 22.28 13.17
C GLU A 215 1.06 22.10 11.65
N PRO A 216 0.48 23.08 10.94
CA PRO A 216 0.50 23.07 9.48
C PRO A 216 1.95 23.03 8.98
N LEU A 217 2.19 22.21 7.96
CA LEU A 217 3.46 22.16 7.24
C LEU A 217 3.73 23.53 6.62
N SER A 218 4.48 24.36 7.35
CA SER A 218 4.93 25.69 6.96
C SER A 218 6.25 25.60 6.19
N GLU A 219 6.39 26.38 5.12
CA GLU A 219 7.54 26.41 4.19
C GLU A 219 8.88 26.88 4.81
N LYS A 220 8.98 27.06 6.13
CA LYS A 220 10.25 27.48 6.74
C LYS A 220 11.18 26.29 6.91
N GLY A 221 12.20 26.25 6.05
CA GLY A 221 13.37 25.37 6.19
C GLY A 221 14.10 25.59 7.52
N PRO A 222 15.09 24.72 7.83
CA PRO A 222 15.76 24.74 9.12
C PRO A 222 16.76 25.90 9.19
N ASP A 223 16.30 27.05 9.65
CA ASP A 223 17.20 28.10 10.14
C ASP A 223 17.61 27.78 11.57
N ASN A 224 18.90 27.47 11.73
CA ASN A 224 19.69 27.59 12.96
C ASN A 224 19.35 26.68 14.15
N LEU A 225 20.06 25.55 14.25
CA LEU A 225 20.43 24.93 15.53
C LEU A 225 21.90 24.49 15.47
N HIS A 226 22.80 25.49 15.44
CA HIS A 226 24.10 25.36 16.07
C HIS A 226 23.93 25.63 17.56
N GLN A 227 24.71 24.93 18.40
CA GLN A 227 24.78 25.02 19.87
C GLN A 227 23.66 24.24 20.58
N LEU A 228 23.89 23.28 21.47
CA LEU A 228 24.93 23.09 22.47
C LEU A 228 24.94 21.59 22.85
N ILE A 229 26.08 20.90 22.78
CA ILE A 229 26.31 19.66 23.55
C ILE A 229 27.53 19.95 24.42
N THR A 230 27.33 19.99 25.73
CA THR A 230 28.42 19.96 26.71
C THR A 230 28.10 18.85 27.71
N PHE A 231 29.03 17.90 27.78
CA PHE A 231 29.15 16.71 28.64
C PHE A 231 28.11 15.59 28.48
#